data_AF-A0A1Y1W4E2-F1
#
_entry.id   AF-A0A1Y1W4E2-F1
#
_cell.length_a   1.000
_cell.length_b   1.000
_cell.length_c   1.000
_cell.angle_alpha   90.00
_cell.angle_beta   90.00
_cell.angle_gamma   90.00
#
_symmetry.space_group_name_H-M   'P 1'
#
loop_
_entity.id
_entity.type
_entity.pdbx_description
1 polymer ?
#
loop_
_entity_poly.entity_id
_entity_poly.type
_entity_poly.pdbx_seq_one_letter_code
_entity_poly.pdbx_strand_id
1 'polypeptide(L)'
;MSAQTNTYMSIDSSQLRSSLAEIQDEIKRVFAGIRAGKILESFDILSKVTDAVVVSCEALGLATEKPVMETFDRKAFWLLLNRCWLVSLQHVTAAKSDEDRLREEHIVHLQQSVVHWGDALEKVRAGGLRDGLLGIGHHGRTR
;
A
#
# COMPACT_ATOMS: atom_id res chain seq x y z
N MET A 1 25.47 22.44 27.91
CA MET A 1 25.74 21.33 26.99
C MET A 1 24.40 20.88 26.43
N SER A 2 24.11 21.24 25.18
CA SER A 2 22.79 21.02 24.57
C SER A 2 22.76 19.65 23.92
N ALA A 3 22.01 18.71 24.52
CA ALA A 3 21.71 17.44 23.87
C ALA A 3 20.63 17.69 22.82
N GLN A 4 21.01 17.62 21.54
CA GLN A 4 20.07 17.59 20.42
C GLN A 4 19.21 16.33 20.54
N THR A 5 17.94 16.51 20.86
CA THR A 5 16.93 15.46 20.75
C THR A 5 16.75 15.12 19.28
N ASN A 6 17.32 13.98 18.89
CA ASN A 6 17.10 13.37 17.60
C ASN A 6 15.64 12.87 17.57
N THR A 7 14.72 13.72 17.10
CA THR A 7 13.32 13.37 16.90
C THR A 7 13.21 12.51 15.66
N TYR A 8 13.67 11.26 15.74
CA TYR A 8 13.16 10.23 14.85
C TYR A 8 11.67 10.12 15.14
N MET A 9 10.85 10.34 14.11
CA MET A 9 9.41 10.11 14.15
C MET A 9 9.16 8.70 14.67
N SER A 10 8.88 8.58 15.96
CA SER A 10 8.34 7.36 16.54
C SER A 10 6.91 7.30 16.04
N ILE A 11 6.72 6.72 14.85
CA ILE A 11 5.39 6.32 14.37
C ILE A 11 4.78 5.53 15.52
N ASP A 12 3.67 6.04 16.05
CA ASP A 12 3.00 5.39 17.15
C ASP A 12 2.52 4.03 16.65
N SER A 13 3.10 2.96 17.18
CA SER A 13 2.76 1.58 16.82
C SER A 13 1.26 1.31 16.93
N SER A 14 0.53 2.05 17.77
CA SER A 14 -0.93 1.96 17.87
C SER A 14 -1.66 2.55 16.64
N GLN A 15 -1.19 3.70 16.11
CA GLN A 15 -1.74 4.32 14.91
C GLN A 15 -1.49 3.45 13.68
N LEU A 16 -0.28 2.91 13.55
CA LEU A 16 0.05 1.98 12.47
C LEU A 16 -0.86 0.73 12.49
N ARG A 17 -1.10 0.17 13.67
CA ARG A 17 -2.02 -0.96 13.83
C ARG A 17 -3.46 -0.59 13.46
N SER A 18 -3.92 0.61 13.80
CA SER A 18 -5.25 1.09 13.39
C SER A 18 -5.37 1.17 11.88
N SER A 19 -4.42 1.85 11.20
CA SER A 19 -4.44 1.98 9.75
C SER A 19 -4.38 0.63 9.04
N LEU A 20 -3.57 -0.31 9.53
CA LEU A 20 -3.51 -1.67 8.97
C LEU A 20 -4.81 -2.45 9.20
N ALA A 21 -5.45 -2.29 10.36
CA ALA A 21 -6.74 -2.94 10.64
C ALA A 21 -7.85 -2.38 9.72
N GLU A 22 -7.89 -1.06 9.53
CA GLU A 22 -8.83 -0.40 8.61
C GLU A 22 -8.65 -0.91 7.17
N ILE A 23 -7.40 -0.99 6.69
CA ILE A 23 -7.08 -1.57 5.37
C ILE A 23 -7.56 -3.02 5.27
N GLN A 24 -7.33 -3.84 6.30
CA GLN A 24 -7.79 -5.23 6.32
C GLN A 24 -9.31 -5.33 6.26
N ASP A 25 -10.04 -4.43 6.92
CA ASP A 25 -11.50 -4.41 6.92
C ASP A 25 -12.08 -3.93 5.59
N GLU A 26 -11.42 -2.98 4.90
CA GLU A 26 -11.75 -2.66 3.51
C GLU A 26 -11.51 -3.85 2.57
N ILE A 27 -10.39 -4.56 2.69
CA ILE A 27 -10.11 -5.77 1.88
C ILE A 27 -11.19 -6.84 2.10
N LYS A 28 -11.65 -7.05 3.35
CA LYS A 28 -12.76 -7.97 3.64
C LYS A 28 -14.05 -7.52 2.95
N ARG A 29 -14.34 -6.21 2.94
CA ARG A 29 -15.50 -5.64 2.25
C ARG A 29 -15.45 -5.88 0.75
N VAL A 30 -14.29 -5.74 0.12
CA VAL A 30 -14.09 -6.08 -1.30
C VAL A 30 -14.49 -7.53 -1.57
N PHE A 31 -13.99 -8.49 -0.78
CA PHE A 31 -14.37 -9.89 -0.98
C PHE A 31 -15.86 -10.16 -0.75
N ALA A 32 -16.49 -9.50 0.22
CA ALA A 32 -17.93 -9.60 0.46
C ALA A 32 -18.73 -9.04 -0.73
N GLY A 33 -18.33 -7.89 -1.26
CA GLY A 33 -18.94 -7.26 -2.43
C GLY A 33 -18.84 -8.13 -3.69
N ILE A 34 -17.67 -8.71 -3.96
CA ILE A 34 -17.47 -9.64 -5.08
C ILE A 34 -18.41 -10.85 -4.97
N ARG A 35 -18.50 -11.47 -3.79
CA ARG A 35 -19.43 -12.60 -3.55
C ARG A 35 -20.88 -12.17 -3.71
N ALA A 36 -21.21 -10.93 -3.36
CA ALA A 36 -22.53 -10.37 -3.54
C ALA A 36 -22.83 -10.00 -5.01
N GLY A 37 -21.84 -9.98 -5.91
CA GLY A 37 -21.97 -9.56 -7.31
C GLY A 37 -21.94 -8.04 -7.50
N LYS A 38 -21.45 -7.31 -6.49
CA LYS A 38 -21.29 -5.86 -6.49
C LYS A 38 -19.93 -5.45 -7.02
N ILE A 39 -19.70 -5.70 -8.31
CA ILE A 39 -18.34 -5.67 -8.88
C ILE A 39 -17.78 -4.25 -8.93
N LEU A 40 -18.53 -3.29 -9.46
CA LEU A 40 -18.06 -1.90 -9.56
C LEU A 40 -17.71 -1.30 -8.19
N GLU A 41 -18.59 -1.45 -7.19
CA GLU A 41 -18.33 -1.00 -5.81
C GLU A 41 -17.05 -1.64 -5.25
N SER A 42 -16.88 -2.95 -5.47
CA SER A 42 -15.70 -3.68 -4.97
C SER A 42 -14.40 -3.18 -5.62
N PHE A 43 -14.43 -2.84 -6.91
CA PHE A 43 -13.29 -2.28 -7.63
C PHE A 43 -12.94 -0.86 -7.18
N ASP A 44 -13.95 -0.03 -6.91
CA ASP A 44 -13.75 1.32 -6.39
C ASP A 44 -13.09 1.29 -5.00
N ILE A 45 -13.61 0.45 -4.09
CA ILE A 45 -13.00 0.25 -2.77
C ILE A 45 -11.56 -0.25 -2.90
N LEU A 46 -11.33 -1.28 -3.72
CA LEU A 46 -9.99 -1.86 -3.88
C LEU A 46 -8.99 -0.85 -4.47
N SER A 47 -9.44 -0.01 -5.40
CA SER A 47 -8.63 1.07 -5.97
C SER A 47 -8.23 2.08 -4.90
N LYS A 48 -9.19 2.56 -4.09
CA LYS A 48 -8.93 3.52 -2.99
C LYS A 48 -7.99 2.95 -1.93
N VAL A 49 -8.18 1.68 -1.56
CA VAL A 49 -7.29 0.99 -0.62
C VAL A 49 -5.88 0.91 -1.18
N THR A 50 -5.74 0.51 -2.44
CA THR A 50 -4.44 0.38 -3.08
C THR A 50 -3.73 1.72 -3.15
N ASP A 51 -4.46 2.78 -3.50
CA ASP A 51 -3.94 4.14 -3.54
C ASP A 51 -3.42 4.59 -2.17
N ALA A 52 -4.23 4.47 -1.12
CA ALA A 52 -3.83 4.82 0.25
C ALA A 52 -2.60 4.03 0.73
N VAL A 53 -2.56 2.73 0.44
CA VAL A 53 -1.44 1.83 0.76
C VAL A 53 -0.17 2.26 0.03
N VAL A 54 -0.25 2.56 -1.27
CA VAL A 54 0.93 2.91 -2.08
C VAL A 54 1.47 4.28 -1.69
N VAL A 55 0.58 5.28 -1.55
CA VAL A 55 0.96 6.65 -1.13
C VAL A 55 1.58 6.66 0.26
N SER A 56 1.11 5.80 1.16
CA SER A 56 1.56 5.77 2.56
C SER A 56 2.48 4.60 2.89
N CYS A 57 3.01 3.89 1.90
CA CYS A 57 3.73 2.62 2.12
C CYS A 57 4.95 2.75 3.04
N GLU A 58 5.68 3.87 3.00
CA GLU A 58 6.80 4.13 3.92
C GLU A 58 6.31 4.31 5.36
N ALA A 59 5.28 5.13 5.57
CA ALA A 59 4.67 5.35 6.88
C ALA A 59 4.03 4.06 7.45
N LEU A 60 3.54 3.19 6.56
CA LEU A 60 3.01 1.88 6.92
C LEU A 60 4.11 0.82 7.19
N GLY A 61 5.39 1.16 7.03
CA GLY A 61 6.49 0.20 7.15
C GLY A 61 6.51 -0.87 6.04
N LEU A 62 5.79 -0.62 4.94
CA LEU A 62 5.68 -1.51 3.79
C LEU A 62 6.84 -1.33 2.79
N ALA A 63 7.66 -0.29 2.95
CA ALA A 63 8.81 -0.02 2.09
C ALA A 63 10.17 -0.04 2.84
N THR A 64 10.18 -0.18 4.17
CA THR A 64 11.41 -0.09 4.98
C THR A 64 12.14 -1.43 5.08
N GLU A 65 13.47 -1.47 4.95
CA GLU A 65 14.22 -2.73 5.12
C GLU A 65 14.11 -3.30 6.54
N LYS A 66 13.99 -2.42 7.54
CA LYS A 66 13.81 -2.81 8.94
C LYS A 66 12.32 -3.02 9.26
N PRO A 67 11.98 -4.08 10.00
CA PRO A 67 10.60 -4.31 10.42
C PRO A 67 10.16 -3.22 11.40
N VAL A 68 9.04 -2.56 11.10
CA VAL A 68 8.43 -1.54 11.97
C VAL A 68 7.66 -2.19 13.13
N MET A 69 7.22 -3.44 12.96
CA MET A 69 6.68 -4.29 14.01
C MET A 69 7.18 -5.73 13.79
N GLU A 70 7.68 -6.40 14.84
CA GLU A 70 8.24 -7.77 14.74
C GLU A 70 7.26 -8.80 14.17
N THR A 71 5.96 -8.60 14.40
CA THR A 71 4.91 -9.53 13.97
C THR A 71 4.31 -9.21 12.60
N PHE A 72 4.71 -8.11 11.97
CA PHE A 72 4.11 -7.68 10.71
C PHE A 72 4.83 -8.25 9.50
N ASP A 73 4.21 -9.23 8.85
CA ASP A 73 4.71 -9.79 7.59
C ASP A 73 4.29 -8.93 6.39
N ARG A 74 5.17 -7.99 6.03
CA ARG A 74 5.03 -7.15 4.85
C ARG A 74 4.85 -7.95 3.56
N LYS A 75 5.59 -9.05 3.38
CA LYS A 75 5.54 -9.83 2.13
C LYS A 75 4.17 -10.48 2.00
N ALA A 76 3.65 -11.03 3.10
CA ALA A 76 2.29 -11.55 3.14
C ALA A 76 1.24 -10.47 2.86
N PHE A 77 1.42 -9.24 3.36
CA PHE A 77 0.51 -8.13 3.07
C PHE A 77 0.45 -7.80 1.57
N TRP A 78 1.60 -7.57 0.92
CA TRP A 78 1.63 -7.29 -0.52
C TRP A 78 1.09 -8.44 -1.36
N LEU A 79 1.39 -9.69 -0.96
CA LEU A 79 0.84 -10.88 -1.60
C LEU A 79 -0.69 -10.93 -1.48
N LEU A 80 -1.23 -10.58 -0.32
CA LEU A 80 -2.68 -10.53 -0.08
C LEU A 80 -3.35 -9.47 -0.95
N LEU A 81 -2.78 -8.26 -1.01
CA LEU A 81 -3.31 -7.18 -1.83
C LEU A 81 -3.32 -7.56 -3.32
N ASN A 82 -2.22 -8.12 -3.83
CA ASN A 82 -2.13 -8.61 -5.20
C ASN A 82 -3.15 -9.73 -5.47
N ARG A 83 -3.33 -10.66 -4.52
CA ARG A 83 -4.32 -11.73 -4.64
C ARG A 83 -5.75 -11.18 -4.66
N CYS A 84 -6.02 -10.12 -3.90
CA CYS A 84 -7.32 -9.44 -3.92
C CYS A 84 -7.62 -8.88 -5.32
N TRP A 85 -6.66 -8.22 -5.96
CA TRP A 85 -6.77 -7.77 -7.35
C TRP A 85 -7.03 -8.91 -8.33
N LEU A 86 -6.25 -10.00 -8.25
CA LEU A 86 -6.43 -11.17 -9.12
C LEU A 86 -7.82 -11.78 -8.99
N VAL A 87 -8.31 -11.95 -7.76
CA VAL A 87 -9.66 -12.48 -7.51
C VAL A 87 -10.72 -11.54 -8.05
N SER A 88 -10.57 -10.22 -7.83
CA SER A 88 -11.52 -9.22 -8.33
C SER A 88 -11.62 -9.25 -9.85
N LEU A 89 -10.47 -9.28 -10.54
CA LEU A 89 -10.40 -9.35 -12.00
C LEU A 89 -10.98 -10.65 -12.56
N GLN A 90 -10.78 -11.79 -11.89
CA GLN A 90 -11.39 -13.07 -12.27
C GLN A 90 -12.93 -13.04 -12.22
N HIS A 91 -13.52 -12.15 -11.41
CA HIS A 91 -14.97 -12.04 -11.21
C HIS A 91 -15.57 -10.83 -11.91
N VAL A 92 -14.85 -10.17 -12.83
CA VAL A 92 -15.34 -8.96 -13.51
C VAL A 92 -16.69 -9.14 -14.22
N THR A 93 -16.98 -10.36 -14.69
CA THR A 93 -18.22 -10.71 -15.38
C THR A 93 -19.34 -11.19 -14.45
N ALA A 94 -19.09 -11.27 -13.13
CA ALA A 94 -20.04 -11.78 -12.14
C ALA A 94 -21.00 -10.72 -11.58
N ALA A 95 -21.06 -9.53 -12.23
CA ALA A 95 -21.95 -8.45 -11.82
C ALA A 95 -23.42 -8.90 -11.86
N LYS A 96 -24.14 -8.67 -10.75
CA LYS A 96 -25.57 -9.03 -10.65
C LYS A 96 -26.51 -7.99 -11.24
N SER A 97 -26.05 -6.74 -11.35
CA SER A 97 -26.81 -5.62 -11.91
C SER A 97 -26.00 -4.94 -13.00
N ASP A 98 -26.67 -4.16 -13.85
CA ASP A 98 -25.99 -3.36 -14.88
C ASP A 98 -25.22 -2.17 -14.30
N GLU A 99 -25.65 -1.68 -13.13
CA GLU A 99 -24.98 -0.63 -12.36
C GLU A 99 -23.66 -1.14 -11.77
N ASP A 100 -23.60 -2.43 -11.42
CA ASP A 100 -22.40 -3.07 -10.87
C ASP A 100 -21.40 -3.52 -11.93
N ARG A 101 -21.68 -3.32 -13.22
CA ARG A 101 -20.76 -3.72 -14.29
C ARG A 101 -19.60 -2.76 -14.42
N LEU A 102 -18.41 -3.32 -14.56
CA LEU A 102 -17.26 -2.57 -15.07
C LEU A 102 -17.48 -2.23 -16.54
N ARG A 103 -17.17 -0.98 -16.88
CA ARG A 103 -17.33 -0.39 -18.21
C ARG A 103 -15.97 0.18 -18.63
N GLU A 104 -15.85 0.53 -19.90
CA GLU A 104 -14.59 0.99 -20.48
C GLU A 104 -13.98 2.16 -19.70
N GLU A 105 -14.80 3.14 -19.30
CA GLU A 105 -14.37 4.28 -18.51
C GLU A 105 -13.73 3.88 -17.17
N HIS A 106 -14.26 2.84 -16.53
CA HIS A 106 -13.72 2.31 -15.27
C HIS A 106 -12.37 1.61 -15.49
N ILE A 107 -12.21 0.92 -16.63
CA ILE A 107 -10.96 0.27 -16.99
C ILE A 107 -9.87 1.29 -17.34
N VAL A 108 -10.22 2.34 -18.09
CA VAL A 108 -9.30 3.45 -18.39
C VAL A 108 -8.85 4.14 -17.11
N HIS A 109 -9.78 4.40 -16.18
CA HIS A 109 -9.42 4.97 -14.89
C HIS A 109 -8.49 4.04 -14.09
N LEU A 110 -8.79 2.74 -14.03
CA LEU A 110 -7.92 1.77 -13.35
C LEU A 110 -6.52 1.73 -13.97
N GLN A 111 -6.41 1.79 -15.30
CA GLN A 111 -5.12 1.84 -15.98
C GLN A 111 -4.29 3.05 -15.54
N GLN A 112 -4.92 4.23 -15.46
CA GLN A 112 -4.26 5.45 -14.99
C GLN A 112 -3.80 5.30 -13.54
N SER A 113 -4.64 4.72 -12.67
CA SER A 113 -4.30 4.45 -11.28
C SER A 113 -3.12 3.48 -11.15
N VAL A 114 -3.08 2.41 -11.95
CA VAL A 114 -1.96 1.45 -11.94
C VAL A 114 -0.63 2.12 -12.34
N VAL A 115 -0.64 2.98 -13.35
CA VAL A 115 0.54 3.77 -13.73
C VAL A 115 0.97 4.68 -12.58
N HIS A 116 0.01 5.41 -11.99
CA HIS A 116 0.27 6.26 -10.83
C HIS A 116 0.89 5.50 -9.66
N TRP A 117 0.35 4.33 -9.31
CA TRP A 117 0.88 3.50 -8.23
C TRP A 117 2.30 3.01 -8.53
N GLY A 118 2.58 2.60 -9.77
CA GLY A 118 3.93 2.24 -10.20
C GLY A 118 4.91 3.39 -9.99
N ASP A 119 4.57 4.59 -10.46
CA ASP A 119 5.42 5.78 -10.31
C ASP A 119 5.65 6.15 -8.84
N ALA A 120 4.65 6.00 -7.98
CA ALA A 120 4.77 6.26 -6.54
C ALA A 120 5.72 5.27 -5.86
N LEU A 121 5.58 3.97 -6.13
CA LEU A 121 6.48 2.94 -5.58
C LEU A 121 7.92 3.08 -6.09
N GLU A 122 8.11 3.50 -7.33
CA GLU A 122 9.43 3.76 -7.90
C GLU A 122 10.15 4.93 -7.21
N LYS A 123 9.42 6.00 -6.86
CA LYS A 123 9.99 7.12 -6.10
C LYS A 123 10.49 6.67 -4.73
N VAL A 124 9.73 5.83 -4.04
CA VAL A 124 10.11 5.26 -2.74
C VAL A 124 11.38 4.41 -2.87
N ARG A 125 11.45 3.55 -3.90
CA ARG A 125 12.65 2.75 -4.20
C ARG A 125 13.87 3.63 -4.49
N ALA A 126 13.72 4.66 -5.30
CA ALA A 126 14.79 5.59 -5.65
C ALA A 126 15.22 6.48 -4.46
N GLY A 127 14.29 6.87 -3.60
CA GLY A 127 14.55 7.60 -2.36
C GLY A 127 15.38 6.79 -1.37
N GLY A 128 14.99 5.53 -1.13
CA GLY A 128 15.76 4.62 -0.28
C GLY A 128 17.20 4.37 -0.76
N LEU A 129 17.42 4.33 -2.08
CA LEU A 129 18.77 4.19 -2.65
C LEU A 129 19.65 5.43 -2.41
N ARG A 130 19.06 6.63 -2.40
CA ARG A 130 19.77 7.89 -2.13
C ARG A 130 20.19 8.01 -0.67
N ASP A 131 19.33 7.61 0.25
CA ASP A 131 19.65 7.63 1.68
C ASP A 131 20.70 6.57 2.05
N GLY A 132 20.70 5.41 1.38
CA GLY A 132 21.73 4.38 1.53
C GLY A 132 23.14 4.81 1.10
N LEU A 133 23.26 5.67 0.08
CA LEU A 133 24.55 6.18 -0.41
C LEU A 133 25.14 7.31 0.46
N LEU A 134 24.30 8.07 1.16
CA LEU A 134 24.75 9.11 2.10
C LEU A 134 25.23 8.53 3.45
N GLY A 135 24.92 7.27 3.76
CA GLY A 135 25.34 6.58 4.98
C GLY A 135 26.78 6.03 4.98
N ILE A 136 27.49 6.07 3.84
CA ILE A 136 28.84 5.47 3.68
C ILE A 136 29.97 6.52 3.78
N GLY A 137 29.67 7.70 4.34
CA GLY A 137 30.52 8.89 4.24
C GLY A 137 31.06 9.47 5.54
N HIS A 138 31.11 8.75 6.66
CA HIS A 138 31.77 9.27 7.87
C HIS A 138 32.27 8.18 8.81
N HIS A 139 33.37 7.51 8.48
CA HIS A 139 34.29 6.92 9.48
C HIS A 139 35.66 6.72 8.83
N GLY A 140 36.59 7.65 9.05
CA GLY A 140 37.98 7.46 8.63
C GLY A 140 38.83 8.72 8.50
N ARG A 141 39.19 9.33 9.63
CA ARG A 141 40.54 9.86 9.94
C ARG A 141 40.49 10.84 11.11
N THR A 142 40.82 10.33 12.28
CA THR A 142 41.60 11.12 13.25
C THR A 142 42.96 10.44 13.38
N ARG A 143 43.99 11.25 13.20
CA ARG A 143 45.40 10.89 13.34
C ARG A 143 45.72 10.41 14.75
#